data_AF-A0A2D4GYS7-F1
#
_entry.id   AF-A0A2D4GYS7-F1
#
_cell.length_a   1.000
_cell.length_b   1.000
_cell.length_c   1.000
_cell.angle_alpha   90.00
_cell.angle_beta   90.00
_cell.angle_gamma   90.00
#
_symmetry.space_group_name_H-M   'P 1'
#
loop_
_entity.id
_entity.type
_entity.pdbx_description
1 polymer ?
#
loop_
_entity_poly.entity_id
_entity_poly.type
_entity_poly.pdbx_seq_one_letter_code
_entity_poly.pdbx_strand_id
1 'polypeptide(L)'
;VAERSRERGLQHSGKWASELAFALDPLPLNELPPVPELTEEDACDLDAYTLAKSYFDLKEYDRAAYFLRNCKSPKAYFLYMYSRYLSGEKKKDDETVDSLGKEAKVP
;
A
#
# COMPACT_ATOMS: atom_id res chain seq x y z
N VAL A 1 13.45 5.58 -4.79
CA VAL A 1 12.76 4.30 -5.08
C VAL A 1 11.99 3.80 -3.88
N ALA A 2 12.60 3.68 -2.69
CA ALA A 2 11.95 3.24 -1.47
C ALA A 2 10.65 3.99 -1.13
N GLU A 3 10.68 5.31 -1.18
CA GLU A 3 9.52 6.16 -0.90
C GLU A 3 8.35 5.90 -1.86
N ARG A 4 8.62 5.85 -3.17
CA ARG A 4 7.60 5.56 -4.21
C ARG A 4 6.92 4.20 -4.02
N SER A 5 7.66 3.19 -3.56
CA SER A 5 7.13 1.88 -3.21
C SER A 5 6.25 1.94 -1.95
N ARG A 6 6.67 2.69 -0.94
CA ARG A 6 5.94 2.87 0.32
C ARG A 6 4.63 3.62 0.13
N GLU A 7 4.60 4.67 -0.69
CA GLU A 7 3.38 5.37 -1.08
C GLU A 7 2.35 4.41 -1.68
N ARG A 8 2.80 3.48 -2.53
CA ARG A 8 1.96 2.47 -3.16
C ARG A 8 1.59 1.28 -2.26
N GLY A 9 2.03 1.27 -1.00
CA GLY A 9 1.75 0.19 -0.06
C GLY A 9 2.60 -1.08 -0.28
N LEU A 10 3.64 -1.02 -1.12
CA LEU A 10 4.55 -2.14 -1.39
C LEU A 10 5.61 -2.27 -0.28
N GLN A 11 5.18 -2.77 0.88
CA GLN A 11 5.96 -2.75 2.12
C GLN A 11 7.32 -3.44 1.99
N HIS A 12 7.37 -4.65 1.43
CA HIS A 12 8.62 -5.42 1.33
C HIS A 12 9.63 -4.78 0.37
N SER A 13 9.18 -4.28 -0.78
CA SER A 13 10.05 -3.57 -1.73
C SER A 13 10.57 -2.27 -1.13
N GLY A 14 9.71 -1.51 -0.44
CA GLY A 14 10.10 -0.29 0.27
C GLY A 14 11.14 -0.57 1.37
N LYS A 15 10.93 -1.62 2.17
CA LYS A 15 11.85 -2.07 3.20
C LYS A 15 13.21 -2.43 2.62
N TRP A 16 13.25 -3.30 1.62
CA TRP A 16 14.50 -3.76 1.01
C TRP A 16 15.27 -2.60 0.35
N ALA A 17 14.58 -1.71 -0.38
CA ALA A 17 15.21 -0.54 -0.95
C ALA A 17 15.75 0.44 0.11
N SER A 18 15.08 0.53 1.27
CA SER A 18 15.54 1.36 2.39
C SER A 18 16.76 0.74 3.10
N GLU A 19 16.76 -0.59 3.30
CA GLU A 19 17.89 -1.34 3.85
C GLU A 19 19.15 -1.14 3.00
N LEU A 20 19.02 -1.24 1.67
CA LEU A 20 20.14 -0.99 0.75
C LEU A 20 20.61 0.47 0.76
N ALA A 21 19.67 1.43 0.78
CA ALA A 21 20.03 2.84 0.82
C ALA A 21 20.76 3.21 2.12
N PHE A 22 20.36 2.61 3.25
CA PHE A 22 20.98 2.81 4.55
C PHE A 22 22.40 2.23 4.64
N ALA A 23 22.72 1.21 3.84
CA ALA A 23 24.06 0.63 3.80
C ALA A 23 25.10 1.50 3.08
N LEU A 24 24.68 2.62 2.46
CA LEU A 24 25.53 3.58 1.80
C LEU A 24 25.78 4.81 2.69
N ASP A 25 26.83 5.56 2.39
CA ASP A 25 27.09 6.82 3.09
C ASP A 25 25.95 7.85 2.83
N PRO A 26 25.58 8.67 3.83
CA PRO A 26 24.52 9.64 3.68
C PRO A 26 24.90 10.72 2.67
N LEU A 27 23.94 11.07 1.81
CA LEU A 27 24.12 12.12 0.82
C LEU A 27 24.03 13.52 1.46
N PRO A 28 24.88 14.47 1.04
CA PRO A 28 24.74 15.86 1.46
C PRO A 28 23.49 16.50 0.82
N LEU A 29 22.94 17.53 1.47
CA LEU A 29 21.65 18.12 1.12
C LEU A 29 21.57 18.66 -0.32
N ASN A 30 22.67 19.21 -0.83
CA ASN A 30 22.79 19.77 -2.18
C ASN A 30 22.79 18.71 -3.29
N GLU A 31 23.01 17.44 -2.96
CA GLU A 31 23.01 16.32 -3.91
C GLU A 31 21.69 15.54 -3.90
N LEU A 32 20.71 15.96 -3.08
CA LEU A 32 19.41 15.29 -3.06
C LEU A 32 18.70 15.46 -4.41
N PRO A 33 18.13 14.37 -4.95
CA PRO A 33 17.33 14.46 -6.16
C PRO A 33 16.10 15.34 -5.90
N PRO A 34 15.63 16.11 -6.91
CA PRO A 34 14.43 16.90 -6.77
C PRO A 34 13.21 16.01 -6.49
N VAL A 35 12.32 16.49 -5.62
CA VAL A 35 11.06 15.82 -5.32
C VAL A 35 10.22 15.76 -6.61
N PRO A 36 9.60 14.63 -6.94
CA PRO A 36 8.69 14.55 -8.08
C PRO A 36 7.55 15.56 -7.95
N GLU A 37 7.24 16.27 -9.02
CA GLU A 37 6.12 17.22 -9.03
C GLU A 37 4.78 16.49 -8.84
N LEU A 38 3.90 17.08 -8.04
CA LEU A 38 2.52 16.63 -7.90
C LEU A 38 1.75 16.98 -9.16
N THR A 39 1.10 15.99 -9.77
CA THR A 39 0.23 16.21 -10.93
C THR A 39 -1.13 16.77 -10.50
N GLU A 40 -1.87 17.40 -11.42
CA GLU A 40 -3.24 17.87 -11.16
C GLU A 40 -4.16 16.73 -10.73
N GLU A 41 -3.99 15.54 -11.31
CA GLU A 41 -4.75 14.34 -10.95
C GLU A 41 -4.42 13.89 -9.52
N ASP A 42 -3.15 13.89 -9.13
CA ASP A 42 -2.73 13.55 -7.76
C ASP A 42 -3.32 14.55 -6.75
N ALA A 43 -3.39 15.83 -7.12
CA ALA A 43 -3.97 16.88 -6.27
C ALA A 43 -5.48 16.69 -6.08
N CYS A 44 -6.21 16.34 -7.16
CA CYS A 44 -7.65 16.11 -7.09
C CYS A 44 -8.01 14.87 -6.23
N ASP A 45 -7.18 13.83 -6.29
CA ASP A 45 -7.39 12.59 -5.53
C ASP A 45 -6.73 12.61 -4.13
N LEU A 46 -6.04 13.68 -3.74
CA LEU A 46 -5.15 13.71 -2.58
C LEU A 46 -5.86 13.34 -1.28
N ASP A 47 -7.05 13.89 -1.02
CA ASP A 47 -7.81 13.65 0.21
C ASP A 47 -8.30 12.21 0.30
N ALA A 48 -8.88 11.70 -0.80
CA ALA A 48 -9.37 10.33 -0.90
C ALA A 48 -8.22 9.32 -0.78
N TYR A 49 -7.09 9.60 -1.43
CA TYR A 49 -5.87 8.81 -1.33
C TYR A 49 -5.34 8.78 0.10
N THR A 50 -5.24 9.93 0.76
CA THR A 50 -4.71 10.03 2.12
C THR A 50 -5.55 9.24 3.11
N LEU A 51 -6.88 9.36 3.03
CA LEU A 51 -7.81 8.58 3.86
C LEU A 51 -7.75 7.08 3.54
N ALA A 52 -7.75 6.70 2.26
CA ALA A 52 -7.67 5.30 1.89
C ALA A 52 -6.34 4.66 2.30
N LYS A 53 -5.24 5.42 2.26
CA LYS A 53 -3.93 4.96 2.69
C LYS A 53 -3.87 4.68 4.19
N SER A 54 -4.56 5.46 5.03
CA SER A 54 -4.65 5.17 6.46
C SER A 54 -5.43 3.87 6.73
N TYR A 55 -6.54 3.64 6.03
CA TYR A 55 -7.24 2.35 6.08
C TYR A 55 -6.37 1.19 5.59
N PHE A 56 -5.62 1.39 4.51
CA PHE A 56 -4.71 0.40 3.97
C PHE A 56 -3.63 -0.01 4.98
N ASP A 57 -3.03 0.96 5.66
CA ASP A 57 -1.99 0.73 6.66
C ASP A 57 -2.52 -0.03 7.89
N LEU A 58 -3.80 0.12 8.21
CA LEU A 58 -4.53 -0.65 9.23
C LEU A 58 -5.05 -2.02 8.72
N LYS A 59 -4.70 -2.40 7.49
CA LYS A 59 -5.15 -3.63 6.82
C LYS A 59 -6.68 -3.71 6.63
N GLU A 60 -7.35 -2.56 6.57
CA GLU A 60 -8.78 -2.42 6.26
C GLU A 60 -9.00 -2.27 4.75
N TYR A 61 -8.58 -3.30 3.99
CA TYR A 61 -8.44 -3.22 2.54
C TYR A 61 -9.75 -2.94 1.78
N ASP A 62 -10.89 -3.48 2.23
CA ASP A 62 -12.19 -3.19 1.62
C ASP A 62 -12.58 -1.72 1.76
N ARG A 63 -12.27 -1.08 2.91
CA ARG A 63 -12.52 0.35 3.11
C ARG A 63 -11.60 1.19 2.23
N ALA A 64 -10.31 0.85 2.18
CA ALA A 64 -9.37 1.53 1.29
C ALA A 64 -9.85 1.49 -0.17
N ALA A 65 -10.26 0.33 -0.66
CA ALA A 65 -10.79 0.18 -2.01
C ALA A 65 -12.08 0.99 -2.24
N TYR A 66 -12.97 1.06 -1.24
CA TYR A 66 -14.22 1.82 -1.34
C TYR A 66 -13.97 3.32 -1.61
N PHE A 67 -13.03 3.94 -0.90
CA PHE A 67 -12.75 5.38 -1.05
C PHE A 67 -11.99 5.72 -2.34
N LEU A 68 -11.23 4.78 -2.90
CA LEU A 68 -10.44 5.00 -4.12
C LEU A 68 -11.18 4.67 -5.43
N ARG A 69 -12.41 4.14 -5.36
CA ARG A 69 -13.12 3.59 -6.54
C ARG A 69 -13.32 4.56 -7.72
N ASN A 70 -13.32 5.87 -7.44
CA ASN A 70 -13.55 6.92 -8.43
C ASN A 70 -12.29 7.73 -8.74
N CYS A 71 -11.16 7.43 -8.08
CA CYS A 71 -9.91 8.11 -8.28
C CYS A 71 -9.28 7.72 -9.63
N LYS A 72 -8.57 8.67 -10.24
CA LYS A 72 -7.99 8.52 -11.60
C LYS A 72 -6.48 8.61 -11.60
N SER A 73 -5.87 9.28 -10.62
CA SER A 73 -4.43 9.39 -10.51
C SER A 73 -3.79 8.00 -10.50
N PRO A 74 -2.66 7.80 -11.20
CA PRO A 74 -2.01 6.48 -11.28
C PRO A 74 -1.67 5.88 -9.91
N LYS A 75 -1.35 6.74 -8.95
CA LYS A 75 -1.03 6.36 -7.56
C LYS A 75 -2.27 5.84 -6.83
N ALA A 76 -3.39 6.56 -6.89
CA ALA A 76 -4.64 6.14 -6.25
C ALA A 76 -5.22 4.89 -6.91
N TYR A 77 -5.20 4.82 -8.25
CA TYR A 77 -5.69 3.66 -9.00
C TYR A 77 -4.89 2.39 -8.70
N PHE A 78 -3.56 2.50 -8.58
CA PHE A 78 -2.74 1.38 -8.14
C PHE A 78 -3.16 0.88 -6.76
N LEU A 79 -3.28 1.80 -5.79
CA LEU A 79 -3.63 1.45 -4.42
C LEU A 79 -5.05 0.85 -4.33
N TYR A 80 -5.99 1.31 -5.17
CA TYR A 80 -7.33 0.72 -5.30
C TYR A 80 -7.28 -0.75 -5.71
N MET A 81 -6.59 -1.04 -6.82
CA MET A 81 -6.50 -2.41 -7.34
C MET A 81 -5.74 -3.32 -6.38
N TYR A 82 -4.68 -2.81 -5.75
CA TYR A 82 -3.90 -3.57 -4.78
C TYR A 82 -4.69 -3.85 -3.49
N SER A 83 -5.48 -2.88 -3.00
CA SER A 83 -6.40 -3.09 -1.87
C SER A 83 -7.42 -4.19 -2.16
N ARG A 84 -8.00 -4.21 -3.36
CA ARG A 84 -8.94 -5.27 -3.76
C ARG A 84 -8.27 -6.65 -3.79
N TYR A 85 -7.04 -6.72 -4.31
CA TYR A 85 -6.26 -7.95 -4.30
C TYR A 85 -6.01 -8.44 -2.87
N LEU A 86 -5.46 -7.60 -2.00
CA LEU A 86 -5.14 -7.98 -0.61
C LEU A 86 -6.39 -8.32 0.23
N SER A 87 -7.52 -7.66 -0.03
CA SER A 87 -8.81 -8.05 0.57
C SER A 87 -9.19 -9.48 0.19
N GLY A 88 -9.01 -9.85 -1.09
CA GLY A 88 -9.25 -11.21 -1.58
C GLY A 88 -8.31 -12.23 -0.95
N GLU A 89 -7.01 -11.94 -0.88
CA GLU A 89 -6.03 -12.83 -0.24
C GLU A 89 -6.33 -13.03 1.25
N LYS A 90 -6.63 -11.94 1.97
CA LYS A 90 -7.01 -12.01 3.39
C LYS A 90 -8.21 -12.91 3.62
N LYS A 91 -9.25 -12.81 2.78
CA LYS A 91 -10.45 -13.67 2.88
C LYS A 91 -10.12 -15.15 2.66
N LYS A 92 -9.24 -15.48 1.70
CA LYS A 92 -8.78 -16.87 1.49
C LYS A 92 -7.99 -17.40 2.68
N ASP A 93 -7.13 -16.58 3.27
CA ASP A 93 -6.35 -16.95 4.45
C ASP A 93 -7.28 -17.21 5.65
N ASP A 94 -8.24 -16.31 5.89
CA ASP A 94 -9.24 -16.44 6.97
C ASP A 94 -10.09 -17.72 6.79
N GLU A 95 -10.56 -18.02 5.56
CA GLU A 95 -11.30 -19.24 5.23
C GLU A 95 -10.48 -20.53 5.46
N THR A 96 -9.18 -20.49 5.18
CA THR A 96 -8.28 -21.62 5.38
C THR A 96 -8.08 -21.91 6.88
N VAL A 97 -7.89 -20.86 7.69
CA VAL A 97 -7.77 -20.97 9.16
C VAL A 97 -9.05 -21.52 9.79
N ASP A 98 -10.21 -21.03 9.34
CA ASP A 98 -11.52 -21.50 9.82
C ASP A 98 -11.76 -22.98 9.51
N SER A 99 -11.26 -23.48 8.38
CA SER A 99 -11.39 -24.87 7.97
C SER A 99 -10.58 -25.81 8.87
N LEU A 100 -9.34 -25.43 9.20
CA LEU A 100 -8.48 -26.19 10.12
C LEU A 100 -9.06 -26.25 11.54
N GLY A 101 -9.68 -25.17 12.01
CA GLY A 101 -10.33 -25.13 13.32
C GLY A 101 -11.57 -26.02 13.43
N LYS A 102 -12.27 -26.26 12.31
CA LYS A 102 -13.43 -27.17 12.26
C LYS A 102 -12.99 -28.64 12.29
N GLU A 103 -11.92 -28.99 11.60
CA GLU A 103 -11.37 -30.36 11.61
C GLU A 103 -10.85 -30.78 13.00
N ALA A 104 -10.24 -29.86 13.74
CA ALA A 104 -9.77 -30.12 15.11
C ALA A 104 -10.90 -30.33 16.14
N LYS A 105 -12.16 -30.06 15.76
CA LYS A 105 -13.34 -30.18 16.64
C LYS A 105 -14.22 -31.39 16.30
N VAL A 106 -13.79 -32.23 15.35
CA VAL A 106 -14.45 -33.50 15.06
C VAL A 106 -13.92 -34.55 16.04
N PRO A 107 -14.76 -35.16 16.90
CA PRO A 107 -14.34 -36.21 17.83
C PRO A 107 -13.98 -37.52 17.13
#